data_AF-A0A3D1V8P2-F1
#
_entry.id   AF-A0A3D1V8P2-F1
#
_cell.length_a   1.000
_cell.length_b   1.000
_cell.length_c   1.000
_cell.angle_alpha   90.00
_cell.angle_beta   90.00
_cell.angle_gamma   90.00
#
_symmetry.space_group_name_H-M   'P 1'
#
loop_
_entity.id
_entity.type
_entity.pdbx_description
1 polymer ?
#
loop_
_entity_poly.entity_id
_entity_poly.type
_entity_poly.pdbx_seq_one_letter_code
_entity_poly.pdbx_strand_id
1 'polypeptide(L)'
;MVLSRLSVDRVIGVIDELPEEFRQVVLLADVEGFSYRDIASIVEIPIGTVMSRLYRARRRLQRQLYDAAVESGVLGKVDADGHV
;
A
#
# COMPACT_ATOMS: atom_id res chain seq x y z
N MET A 1 -13.26 -13.89 -1.34
CA MET A 1 -12.23 -13.14 -0.60
C MET A 1 -11.97 -11.86 -1.40
N VAL A 2 -12.13 -10.67 -0.82
CA VAL A 2 -12.27 -9.37 -1.53
C VAL A 2 -11.17 -9.06 -2.56
N LEU A 3 -9.99 -9.70 -2.45
CA LEU A 3 -8.90 -9.64 -3.42
C LEU A 3 -9.23 -10.17 -4.82
N SER A 4 -10.28 -10.99 -5.00
CA SER A 4 -10.56 -11.68 -6.27
C SER A 4 -11.30 -10.86 -7.33
N ARG A 5 -11.44 -9.53 -7.15
CA ARG A 5 -12.17 -8.68 -8.10
C ARG A 5 -11.38 -7.45 -8.60
N LEU A 6 -10.26 -7.10 -7.97
CA LEU A 6 -9.31 -6.11 -8.51
C LEU A 6 -8.25 -6.85 -9.32
N SER A 7 -8.00 -6.43 -10.57
CA SER A 7 -6.93 -7.03 -11.37
C SER A 7 -5.56 -6.75 -10.75
N VAL A 8 -4.62 -7.69 -10.92
CA VAL A 8 -3.24 -7.52 -10.47
C VAL A 8 -2.62 -6.26 -11.06
N ASP A 9 -2.85 -5.98 -12.34
CA ASP A 9 -2.37 -4.77 -13.02
C ASP A 9 -2.88 -3.48 -12.37
N ARG A 10 -4.12 -3.48 -11.86
CA ARG A 10 -4.68 -2.31 -11.16
C ARG A 10 -4.02 -2.10 -9.80
N VAL A 11 -3.72 -3.18 -9.08
CA VAL A 11 -2.99 -3.11 -7.81
C VAL A 11 -1.57 -2.60 -8.04
N ILE A 12 -0.88 -3.12 -9.06
CA ILE A 12 0.47 -2.66 -9.43
C ILE A 12 0.44 -1.17 -9.79
N GLY A 13 -0.51 -0.73 -10.63
CA GLY A 13 -0.66 0.67 -10.98
C GLY A 13 -0.84 1.60 -9.78
N VAL A 14 -1.62 1.17 -8.78
CA VAL A 14 -1.80 1.95 -7.53
C VAL A 14 -0.51 2.01 -6.70
N ILE A 15 0.24 0.91 -6.62
CA ILE A 15 1.56 0.91 -5.96
C ILE A 15 2.52 1.85 -6.70
N ASP A 16 2.41 1.93 -8.02
CA ASP A 16 3.28 2.79 -8.83
C ASP A 16 3.02 4.29 -8.70
N GLU A 17 1.84 4.68 -8.22
CA GLU A 17 1.50 6.07 -7.89
C GLU A 17 2.07 6.53 -6.53
N LEU A 18 2.66 5.62 -5.75
CA LEU A 18 3.36 6.02 -4.54
C LEU A 18 4.63 6.81 -4.88
N PRO A 19 4.96 7.85 -4.11
CA PRO A 19 6.30 8.42 -4.10
C PRO A 19 7.35 7.32 -3.94
N GLU A 20 8.46 7.43 -4.65
CA GLU A 20 9.51 6.41 -4.72
C GLU A 20 9.95 5.91 -3.34
N GLU A 21 10.17 6.84 -2.41
CA GLU A 21 10.58 6.53 -1.04
C GLU A 21 9.55 5.72 -0.22
N PHE A 22 8.27 5.75 -0.60
CA PHE A 22 7.21 4.95 0.01
C PHE A 22 7.04 3.62 -0.71
N ARG A 23 7.10 3.63 -2.05
CA ARG A 23 7.05 2.42 -2.87
C ARG A 23 8.16 1.46 -2.49
N GLN A 24 9.39 1.94 -2.40
CA GLN A 24 10.56 1.12 -2.11
C GLN A 24 10.43 0.38 -0.77
N VAL A 25 10.05 1.08 0.31
CA VAL A 25 9.90 0.44 1.63
C VAL A 25 8.71 -0.52 1.69
N VAL A 26 7.62 -0.24 0.97
CA VAL A 26 6.47 -1.14 0.89
C VAL A 26 6.84 -2.42 0.15
N LEU A 27 7.48 -2.33 -1.02
CA LEU A 27 7.86 -3.51 -1.78
C LEU A 27 8.76 -4.43 -0.94
N LEU A 28 9.79 -3.85 -0.31
CA LEU A 28 10.70 -4.65 0.52
C LEU A 28 10.01 -5.28 1.73
N ALA A 29 9.06 -4.60 2.38
CA ALA A 29 8.39 -5.12 3.57
C ALA A 29 7.23 -6.08 3.26
N ASP A 30 6.34 -5.68 2.34
CA ASP A 30 5.04 -6.30 2.13
C ASP A 30 5.02 -7.27 0.95
N VAL A 31 5.95 -7.14 0.00
CA VAL A 31 6.08 -8.04 -1.15
C VAL A 31 7.25 -9.01 -0.95
N GLU A 32 8.44 -8.47 -0.63
CA GLU A 32 9.65 -9.28 -0.46
C GLU A 32 9.80 -9.87 0.95
N GLY A 33 9.08 -9.33 1.95
CA GLY A 33 9.06 -9.86 3.31
C GLY A 33 10.31 -9.57 4.16
N PHE A 34 11.12 -8.58 3.80
CA PHE A 34 12.29 -8.18 4.59
C PHE A 34 11.90 -7.60 5.94
N SER A 35 12.76 -7.79 6.95
CA SER A 35 12.59 -7.14 8.24
C SER A 35 12.87 -5.64 8.15
N TYR A 36 12.30 -4.83 9.05
CA TYR A 36 12.56 -3.38 9.06
C TYR A 36 14.03 -3.03 9.26
N ARG A 37 14.79 -3.91 9.92
CA ARG A 37 16.23 -3.75 10.10
C ARG A 37 16.97 -3.97 8.78
N ASP A 38 16.63 -5.02 8.04
CA ASP A 38 17.24 -5.30 6.74
C ASP A 38 16.91 -4.21 5.73
N ILE A 39 15.66 -3.72 5.73
CA ILE A 39 15.23 -2.60 4.90
C ILE A 39 16.06 -1.36 5.22
N ALA A 40 16.23 -1.02 6.50
CA ALA A 40 17.04 0.13 6.90
C ALA A 40 18.49 0.03 6.37
N SER A 41 19.06 -1.18 6.34
CA SER A 41 20.37 -1.44 5.75
C SER A 41 20.37 -1.37 4.22
N ILE A 42 19.35 -1.91 3.54
CA ILE A 42 19.23 -1.91 2.07
C ILE A 42 19.09 -0.49 1.51
N VAL A 43 18.26 0.33 2.15
CA VAL A 43 17.96 1.69 1.66
C VAL A 43 18.78 2.77 2.35
N GLU A 44 19.70 2.38 3.24
CA GLU A 44 20.64 3.26 3.95
C GLU A 44 19.98 4.42 4.71
N ILE A 45 18.88 4.14 5.43
CA ILE A 45 18.19 5.14 6.28
C ILE A 45 17.94 4.60 7.70
N PRO A 46 17.68 5.47 8.70
CA PRO A 46 17.34 5.01 10.05
C PRO A 46 16.09 4.12 10.09
N ILE A 47 16.10 3.09 10.95
CA ILE A 47 14.94 2.20 11.14
C ILE A 47 13.66 2.95 11.54
N GLY A 48 13.77 4.04 12.31
CA GLY A 48 12.63 4.91 12.62
C GLY A 48 12.05 5.62 11.39
N THR A 49 12.90 5.94 10.41
CA THR A 49 12.47 6.48 9.12
C THR A 49 11.75 5.41 8.30
N VAL A 50 12.26 4.17 8.28
CA VAL A 50 11.57 3.02 7.64
C VAL A 50 10.18 2.84 8.23
N MET A 51 10.06 2.79 9.57
CA MET A 51 8.76 2.63 10.25
C MET A 51 7.79 3.77 9.92
N SER A 52 8.24 5.03 9.97
CA SER A 52 7.37 6.18 9.67
C SER A 52 6.99 6.26 8.18
N ARG A 53 7.90 5.91 7.27
CA ARG A 53 7.61 5.80 5.83
C ARG A 53 6.59 4.69 5.56
N LEU A 54 6.77 3.50 6.13
CA LEU A 54 5.82 2.39 6.00
C LEU A 54 4.44 2.76 6.52
N TYR A 55 4.34 3.39 7.69
CA TYR A 55 3.06 3.83 8.23
C TYR A 55 2.31 4.76 7.26
N ARG A 56 3.01 5.78 6.73
CA ARG A 56 2.43 6.73 5.76
C ARG A 56 2.10 6.05 4.43
N ALA A 57 2.97 5.19 3.93
CA ALA A 57 2.80 4.46 2.68
C ALA A 57 1.57 3.55 2.73
N ARG A 58 1.41 2.75 3.79
CA ARG A 58 0.25 1.86 3.99
C ARG A 58 -1.06 2.65 4.06
N ARG A 59 -1.09 3.78 4.78
CA ARG A 59 -2.26 4.67 4.83
C ARG A 59 -2.62 5.28 3.48
N ARG A 60 -1.61 5.53 2.63
CA ARG A 60 -1.84 6.03 1.26
C ARG A 60 -2.37 4.93 0.35
N LEU A 61 -1.73 3.75 0.37
CA LEU A 61 -2.18 2.57 -0.38
C LEU A 61 -3.59 2.16 0.00
N GLN A 62 -3.93 2.13 1.29
CA GLN A 62 -5.27 1.79 1.73
C GLN A 62 -6.32 2.69 1.08
N ARG A 63 -6.07 4.00 1.02
CA ARG A 63 -6.98 4.96 0.39
C ARG A 63 -7.06 4.75 -1.13
N GLN A 64 -5.91 4.70 -1.80
CA GLN A 64 -5.88 4.54 -3.26
C GLN A 64 -6.50 3.22 -3.72
N LEU A 65 -6.24 2.11 -3.01
CA LEU A 65 -6.83 0.81 -3.31
C LEU A 65 -8.33 0.79 -3.04
N TYR A 66 -8.79 1.47 -1.99
CA TYR A 66 -10.23 1.63 -1.72
C TYR A 66 -10.91 2.41 -2.85
N ASP A 67 -10.35 3.55 -3.24
CA ASP A 67 -10.89 4.37 -4.34
C ASP A 67 -10.92 3.57 -5.65
N ALA A 68 -9.82 2.86 -5.97
CA ALA A 68 -9.75 1.99 -7.14
C ALA A 68 -10.77 0.83 -7.09
N ALA A 69 -11.06 0.28 -5.90
CA ALA A 69 -12.05 -0.77 -5.71
C ALA A 69 -13.49 -0.25 -5.87
N VAL A 70 -13.76 0.97 -5.43
CA VAL A 70 -15.04 1.63 -5.65
C VAL A 70 -15.25 1.95 -7.13
N GLU A 71 -14.24 2.50 -7.80
CA GLU A 71 -14.29 2.81 -9.24
C GLU A 71 -14.52 1.57 -10.11
N SER A 72 -13.90 0.45 -9.75
CA SER A 72 -14.04 -0.82 -10.46
C SER A 72 -15.33 -1.57 -10.12
N GLY A 73 -16.20 -1.02 -9.26
CA GLY A 73 -17.44 -1.66 -8.81
C GLY A 73 -17.23 -2.89 -7.95
N VAL A 74 -16.00 -3.10 -7.45
CA VAL A 74 -15.61 -4.22 -6.60
C VAL A 74 -16.16 -4.06 -5.18
N LEU A 75 -16.14 -2.82 -4.69
CA LEU A 75 -16.74 -2.41 -3.44
C LEU A 75 -17.89 -1.41 -3.69
N GLY A 76 -18.97 -1.53 -2.93
CA GLY A 76 -19.95 -0.45 -2.80
C GLY A 76 -19.29 0.74 -2.11
N LYS A 77 -19.75 1.97 -2.40
CA LYS A 77 -19.35 3.14 -1.61
C LYS A 77 -19.80 2.89 -0.18
N VAL A 78 -18.85 2.73 0.74
CA VAL A 78 -19.14 2.79 2.17
C VAL A 78 -19.58 4.23 2.45
N ASP A 79 -20.81 4.39 2.89
CA ASP A 79 -21.33 5.66 3.36
C ASP A 79 -20.62 6.11 4.65
N ALA A 80 -20.83 7.37 5.06
CA ALA A 80 -20.17 7.94 6.24
C ALA A 80 -20.46 7.16 7.54
N ASP A 81 -21.44 6.26 7.51
CA ASP A 81 -21.94 5.45 8.63
C ASP A 81 -21.45 3.98 8.59
N GLY A 82 -20.57 3.63 7.65
CA GLY A 82 -19.86 2.35 7.68
C GLY A 82 -20.67 1.15 7.20
N HIS A 83 -21.74 1.33 6.44
CA HIS A 83 -22.47 0.22 5.84
C HIS A 83 -22.01 -0.02 4.40
N VAL A 84 -21.88 -1.31 4.05
CA VAL A 84 -21.53 -1.80 2.71
C VAL A 84 -22.80 -2.01 1.89
#